data_AF-R9KKN9-F1
#
_entry.id   AF-R9KKN9-F1
#
_cell.length_a   1.000
_cell.length_b   1.000
_cell.length_c   1.000
_cell.angle_alpha   90.00
_cell.angle_beta   90.00
_cell.angle_gamma   90.00
#
_symmetry.space_group_name_H-M   'P 1'
#
loop_
_entity.id
_entity.type
_entity.pdbx_description
1 polymer ?
#
loop_
_entity_poly.entity_id
_entity_poly.type
_entity_poly.pdbx_seq_one_letter_code
_entity_poly.pdbx_strand_id
1 'polypeptide(L)' 'MTDKELITITIDRYAELQQIKKANGNHENEILDYSIKLAVAKLSSMGVNVEDITL' A
#
# COMPACT_ATOMS: atom_id res chain seq x y z
N MET A 1 5.67 -11.61 15.86
CA MET A 1 4.85 -11.10 14.74
C MET A 1 4.47 -12.27 13.88
N THR A 2 3.18 -12.51 13.76
CA THR A 2 2.60 -13.57 12.93
C THR A 2 2.36 -13.07 11.50
N ASP A 3 2.19 -13.99 10.55
CA ASP A 3 1.88 -13.63 9.16
C ASP A 3 0.59 -12.79 9.07
N LYS A 4 -0.41 -13.11 9.90
CA LYS A 4 -1.66 -12.33 9.98
C LYS A 4 -1.41 -10.90 10.48
N GLU A 5 -0.62 -10.73 11.52
CA GLU A 5 -0.27 -9.38 12.02
C GLU A 5 0.52 -8.59 10.97
N LEU A 6 1.45 -9.24 10.26
CA LEU A 6 2.23 -8.61 9.19
C LEU A 6 1.34 -8.18 8.02
N ILE A 7 0.38 -9.02 7.61
CA ILE A 7 -0.61 -8.69 6.58
C ILE A 7 -1.42 -7.47 7.01
N THR A 8 -1.98 -7.46 8.22
CA THR A 8 -2.78 -6.33 8.73
C THR A 8 -1.98 -5.04 8.72
N ILE A 9 -0.77 -5.04 9.27
CA ILE A 9 0.10 -3.84 9.32
C ILE A 9 0.44 -3.36 7.90
N THR A 10 0.64 -4.28 6.96
CA THR A 10 0.94 -3.91 5.57
C THR A 10 -0.29 -3.35 4.85
N ILE A 11 -1.49 -3.84 5.14
CA ILE A 11 -2.76 -3.28 4.63
C ILE A 11 -2.95 -1.86 5.15
N ASP A 12 -2.80 -1.65 6.46
CA ASP A 12 -2.92 -0.32 7.07
C ASP A 12 -1.93 0.66 6.43
N ARG A 13 -0.67 0.23 6.25
CA ARG A 13 0.35 1.04 5.59
C ARG A 13 0.00 1.36 4.13
N TYR A 14 -0.55 0.40 3.40
CA TYR A 14 -0.97 0.63 2.02
C TYR A 14 -2.12 1.64 1.96
N ALA A 15 -3.12 1.53 2.83
CA ALA A 15 -4.22 2.48 2.93
C ALA A 15 -3.72 3.91 3.23
N GLU A 16 -2.79 4.08 4.17
CA GLU A 16 -2.14 5.37 4.44
C GLU A 16 -1.47 5.96 3.21
N LEU A 17 -0.67 5.17 2.49
CA LEU A 17 0.04 5.62 1.29
C LEU A 17 -0.93 6.06 0.20
N GLN A 18 -2.04 5.35 0.01
CA GLN A 18 -3.07 5.75 -0.95
C GLN A 18 -3.76 7.06 -0.58
N GLN A 19 -4.07 7.27 0.71
CA GLN A 19 -4.62 8.55 1.19
C GLN A 19 -3.62 9.70 0.97
N ILE A 20 -2.33 9.47 1.24
CA ILE A 20 -1.28 10.45 0.97
C ILE A 20 -1.19 10.76 -0.53
N LYS A 21 -1.26 9.73 -1.41
CA LYS A 21 -1.24 9.93 -2.86
C LYS A 21 -2.43 10.75 -3.34
N LYS A 22 -3.62 10.47 -2.81
CA LYS A 22 -4.82 11.25 -3.07
C LYS A 22 -4.67 12.71 -2.59
N ALA A 23 -4.11 12.92 -1.40
CA ALA A 23 -3.87 14.25 -0.85
C ALA A 23 -2.78 15.04 -1.61
N ASN A 24 -1.79 14.35 -2.20
CA ASN A 24 -0.79 14.97 -3.09
C ASN A 24 -1.39 15.48 -4.40
N GLY A 25 -2.60 15.06 -4.76
CA GLY A 25 -3.25 15.45 -6.01
C GLY A 25 -2.39 15.11 -7.22
N ASN A 26 -2.12 16.12 -8.05
CA ASN A 26 -1.33 15.97 -9.28
C ASN A 26 0.17 16.21 -9.08
N HIS A 27 0.63 16.35 -7.83
CA HIS A 27 2.06 16.49 -7.57
C HIS A 27 2.78 15.15 -7.79
N GLU A 28 3.79 15.18 -8.66
CA GLU A 28 4.65 14.03 -8.90
C GLU A 28 5.52 13.75 -7.67
N ASN A 29 5.47 12.52 -7.18
CA ASN A 29 6.26 12.09 -6.03
C ASN A 29 6.71 10.65 -6.24
N GLU A 30 7.88 10.51 -6.88
CA GLU A 30 8.46 9.22 -7.24
C GLU A 30 8.67 8.30 -6.03
N ILE A 31 9.02 8.87 -4.87
CA ILE A 31 9.24 8.12 -3.64
C ILE A 31 7.92 7.53 -3.12
N LEU A 32 6.84 8.30 -3.17
CA LEU A 32 5.51 7.83 -2.80
C LEU A 32 5.04 6.73 -3.76
N ASP A 33 5.22 6.94 -5.06
CA ASP A 33 4.84 5.96 -6.08
C ASP A 33 5.63 4.65 -5.96
N TYR A 34 6.93 4.74 -5.68
CA TYR A 34 7.75 3.58 -5.36
C TYR A 34 7.28 2.87 -4.08
N SER A 35 6.96 3.62 -3.03
CA SER A 35 6.49 3.04 -1.76
C SER A 35 5.17 2.30 -1.92
N ILE A 36 4.26 2.84 -2.73
CA ILE A 36 3.00 2.20 -3.11
C ILE A 36 3.27 0.90 -3.88
N LYS A 37 4.11 0.94 -4.92
CA LYS A 37 4.50 -0.26 -5.69
C LYS A 37 5.08 -1.35 -4.80
N LEU A 38 5.93 -0.98 -3.85
CA LEU A 38 6.54 -1.92 -2.91
C LEU A 38 5.49 -2.56 -1.98
N ALA A 39 4.54 -1.77 -1.47
CA ALA A 39 3.45 -2.27 -0.65
C ALA A 39 2.54 -3.24 -1.43
N VAL A 40 2.18 -2.90 -2.67
CA VAL A 40 1.41 -3.75 -3.59
C VAL A 40 2.11 -5.10 -3.79
N ALA A 41 3.41 -5.08 -4.11
CA ALA A 41 4.17 -6.31 -4.35
C ALA A 41 4.22 -7.20 -3.10
N LYS A 42 4.43 -6.60 -1.91
CA LYS A 42 4.44 -7.34 -0.64
C LYS A 42 3.08 -7.96 -0.34
N LEU A 43 1.99 -7.19 -0.42
CA LEU A 43 0.63 -7.68 -0.20
C LEU A 43 0.29 -8.82 -1.17
N SER A 44 0.63 -8.66 -2.44
CA SER A 44 0.43 -9.70 -3.46
C SER A 44 1.22 -10.98 -3.12
N SER A 45 2.47 -10.85 -2.66
CA SER A 45 3.27 -12.01 -2.25
C SER A 45 2.73 -12.72 -1.01
N MET A 46 1.93 -12.03 -0.19
CA MET A 46 1.22 -12.59 0.97
C MET A 46 -0.19 -13.11 0.62
N GLY A 47 -0.56 -13.11 -0.68
CA GLY A 47 -1.85 -13.61 -1.15
C GLY A 47 -3.01 -12.63 -0.96
N VAL A 48 -2.74 -11.35 -0.69
CA VAL A 48 -3.77 -10.31 -0.59
C VAL A 48 -4.04 -9.72 -1.96
N ASN A 49 -5.30 -9.72 -2.40
CA ASN A 49 -5.72 -9.00 -3.59
C ASN A 49 -5.79 -7.51 -3.30
N VAL A 50 -4.91 -6.73 -3.95
CA VAL A 50 -4.75 -5.31 -3.66
C VAL A 50 -5.82 -4.45 -4.35
N GLU A 51 -6.42 -4.96 -5.43
CA GLU A 51 -7.50 -4.27 -6.17
C GLU A 51 -8.74 -4.06 -5.28
N ASP A 52 -9.04 -5.00 -4.39
CA ASP A 52 -10.19 -4.92 -3.47
C ASP A 52 -10.07 -3.81 -2.42
N ILE A 53 -8.85 -3.29 -2.20
CA ILE A 53 -8.53 -2.29 -1.17
C ILE A 53 -7.90 -1.01 -1.75
N THR A 54 -7.92 -0.86 -3.08
CA THR A 54 -7.43 0.35 -3.76
C THR A 54 -8.49 1.46 -3.69
N LEU A 55 -8.07 2.72 -3.51
CA LEU A 55 -8.93 3.92 -3.42
C LEU A 55 -9.29 4.54 -4.78
#